data_AF-A0A3M1EWD7-F1
#
_entry.id   AF-A0A3M1EWD7-F1
#
_cell.length_a   1.000
_cell.length_b   1.000
_cell.length_c   1.000
_cell.angle_alpha   90.00
_cell.angle_beta   90.00
_cell.angle_gamma   90.00
#
_symmetry.space_group_name_H-M   'P 1'
#
loop_
_entity.id
_entity.type
_entity.pdbx_description
1 polymer ?
#
loop_
_entity_poly.entity_id
_entity_poly.type
_entity_poly.pdbx_seq_one_letter_code
_entity_poly.pdbx_strand_id
1 'polypeptide(L)'
;MFRGWNEIFAEGKRAEATQRLKALGFSEASVARLFEVYRGGAWLGGVWGELIGRLSSASAPERATTRLHDLLLHHALEIGEIPPRRFVDLIVPLLAGSSKAYLHLQRHPDALLRAWRADPSRPLRREAMEAACAPIAAAEDFETLCRALRRYRREIFFRIALRDLSVGADIRETMGELSDLADVLLATAVRGCMRLLGVPAPPVVLALGKLGGRELNFSSDIDLLFLYDASSPEGASPVRRQGIYARLCETVVRALQQPTEEGFCFRVDLDLRPDGRNGPLVNSISAALTYYENWGATWERVALLKARPVAGDLAGGTRALAAFEPFIYRKYLDYTVISDLAEMKGKIERKLAQRRNGFDLKLSRGGIREIEFIVHALQLLHA
;
A
#
# COMPACT_ATOMS: atom_id res chain seq x y z
N MET A 1 -2.87 -31.09 25.57
CA MET A 1 -3.53 -31.35 24.27
C MET A 1 -2.55 -31.51 23.11
N PHE A 2 -1.43 -30.77 23.05
CA PHE A 2 -0.52 -30.77 21.89
C PHE A 2 0.83 -31.51 22.09
N ARG A 3 0.98 -32.31 23.16
CA ARG A 3 2.17 -33.16 23.38
C ARG A 3 2.01 -34.51 22.66
N GLY A 4 3.12 -35.09 22.19
CA GLY A 4 3.15 -36.41 21.56
C GLY A 4 2.75 -36.47 20.09
N TRP A 5 2.47 -35.34 19.42
CA TRP A 5 2.13 -35.35 17.99
C TRP A 5 3.26 -35.92 17.12
N ASN A 6 4.52 -35.58 17.41
CA ASN A 6 5.66 -36.16 16.68
C ASN A 6 5.72 -37.69 16.85
N GLU A 7 5.52 -38.21 18.06
CA GLU A 7 5.48 -39.66 18.33
C GLU A 7 4.30 -40.32 17.62
N ILE A 8 3.10 -39.74 17.71
CA ILE A 8 1.88 -40.27 17.07
C ILE A 8 2.03 -40.39 15.55
N PHE A 9 2.61 -39.37 14.91
CA PHE A 9 2.84 -39.39 13.47
C PHE A 9 4.07 -40.24 13.08
N ALA A 10 5.15 -40.28 13.88
CA ALA A 10 6.35 -41.07 13.62
C ALA A 10 6.14 -42.58 13.83
N GLU A 11 5.37 -42.97 14.84
CA GLU A 11 5.03 -44.36 15.17
C GLU A 11 3.90 -44.91 14.29
N GLY A 12 3.38 -44.12 13.35
CA GLY A 12 2.33 -44.56 12.42
C GLY A 12 0.98 -44.84 13.08
N LYS A 13 0.69 -44.25 14.25
CA LYS A 13 -0.58 -44.40 15.00
C LYS A 13 -1.73 -43.64 14.34
N ARG A 14 -2.03 -44.00 13.08
CA ARG A 14 -2.93 -43.28 12.18
C ARG A 14 -4.35 -43.13 12.74
N ALA A 15 -4.87 -44.17 13.39
CA ALA A 15 -6.21 -44.15 14.00
C ALA A 15 -6.30 -43.15 15.16
N GLU A 16 -5.32 -43.15 16.07
CA GLU A 16 -5.25 -42.22 17.19
C GLU A 16 -5.09 -40.77 16.71
N ALA A 17 -4.18 -40.53 15.77
CA ALA A 17 -3.95 -39.21 15.18
C ALA A 17 -5.23 -38.67 14.52
N THR A 18 -5.94 -39.51 13.75
CA THR A 18 -7.20 -39.15 13.10
C THR A 18 -8.27 -38.76 14.12
N GLN A 19 -8.43 -39.55 15.18
CA GLN A 19 -9.40 -39.24 16.25
C GLN A 19 -9.08 -37.91 16.94
N ARG A 20 -7.80 -37.65 17.26
CA ARG A 20 -7.38 -36.39 17.88
C ARG A 20 -7.57 -35.19 16.97
N LEU A 21 -7.25 -35.29 15.68
CA LEU A 21 -7.45 -34.19 14.73
C LEU A 21 -8.95 -33.90 14.53
N LYS A 22 -9.80 -34.93 14.43
CA LYS A 22 -11.25 -34.74 14.39
C LYS A 22 -11.78 -34.06 15.65
N ALA A 23 -11.24 -34.39 16.82
CA ALA A 23 -11.60 -33.72 18.08
C ALA A 23 -11.18 -32.23 18.12
N LEU A 24 -10.21 -31.82 17.30
CA LEU A 24 -9.82 -30.41 17.10
C LEU A 24 -10.63 -29.71 15.99
N GLY A 25 -11.62 -30.39 15.40
CA GLY A 25 -12.53 -29.81 14.40
C GLY A 25 -12.06 -29.91 12.95
N PHE A 26 -11.00 -30.65 12.65
CA PHE A 26 -10.56 -30.87 11.26
C PHE A 26 -11.49 -31.85 10.53
N SER A 27 -11.84 -31.51 9.28
CA SER A 27 -12.53 -32.41 8.35
C SER A 27 -11.67 -33.62 7.96
N GLU A 28 -12.30 -34.67 7.42
CA GLU A 28 -11.57 -35.84 6.91
C GLU A 28 -10.56 -35.48 5.82
N ALA A 29 -10.91 -34.52 4.96
CA ALA A 29 -10.02 -34.02 3.92
C ALA A 29 -8.81 -33.29 4.52
N SER A 30 -9.01 -32.45 5.53
CA SER A 30 -7.91 -31.78 6.23
C SER A 30 -7.00 -32.76 6.97
N VAL A 31 -7.58 -33.80 7.60
CA VAL A 31 -6.78 -34.88 8.22
C VAL A 31 -5.88 -35.58 7.19
N ALA A 32 -6.42 -35.95 6.02
CA ALA A 32 -5.65 -36.59 4.97
C ALA A 32 -4.46 -35.71 4.51
N ARG A 33 -4.72 -34.41 4.28
CA ARG A 33 -3.69 -33.43 3.90
C ARG A 33 -2.61 -33.27 4.96
N LEU A 34 -2.96 -33.26 6.25
CA LEU A 34 -1.98 -33.15 7.32
C LEU A 34 -1.02 -34.35 7.36
N PHE A 35 -1.47 -35.56 7.04
CA PHE A 35 -0.59 -36.72 6.88
C PHE A 35 0.36 -36.61 5.68
N GLU A 36 -0.05 -35.94 4.60
CA GLU A 36 0.83 -35.66 3.45
C GLU A 36 1.86 -34.58 3.81
N VAL A 37 1.44 -33.52 4.48
CA VAL A 37 2.35 -32.50 5.02
C VAL A 37 3.36 -33.12 5.98
N TYR A 38 2.95 -34.06 6.84
CA TYR A 38 3.86 -34.79 7.72
C TYR A 38 4.92 -35.58 6.97
N ARG A 39 4.51 -36.32 5.93
CA ARG A 39 5.44 -37.13 5.12
C ARG A 39 6.43 -36.27 4.32
N GLY A 40 5.97 -35.14 3.77
CA GLY A 40 6.82 -34.22 2.98
C GLY A 40 7.61 -33.21 3.82
N GLY A 41 7.20 -32.98 5.07
CA GLY A 41 7.71 -31.92 5.94
C GLY A 41 8.62 -32.42 7.05
N ALA A 42 9.57 -33.32 6.76
CA ALA A 42 10.50 -33.84 7.78
C ALA A 42 11.25 -32.73 8.54
N TRP A 43 11.51 -31.59 7.88
CA TRP A 43 12.13 -30.42 8.47
C TRP A 43 11.26 -29.70 9.52
N LEU A 44 9.94 -29.94 9.55
CA LEU A 44 9.02 -29.44 10.60
C LEU A 44 9.12 -30.24 11.91
N GLY A 45 10.12 -31.12 12.04
CA GLY A 45 10.38 -31.91 13.24
C GLY A 45 10.38 -31.05 14.51
N GLY A 46 9.66 -31.50 15.53
CA GLY A 46 9.61 -30.80 16.82
C GLY A 46 8.49 -29.76 16.95
N VAL A 47 7.92 -29.24 15.85
CA VAL A 47 6.90 -28.16 15.91
C VAL A 47 5.49 -28.58 15.48
N TRP A 48 5.25 -29.88 15.23
CA TRP A 48 3.94 -30.39 14.80
C TRP A 48 2.78 -30.05 15.75
N GLY A 49 3.02 -30.15 17.06
CA GLY A 49 2.00 -29.77 18.04
C GLY A 49 1.62 -28.29 17.97
N GLU A 50 2.60 -27.42 17.71
CA GLU A 50 2.37 -25.98 17.54
C GLU A 50 1.65 -25.69 16.21
N LEU A 51 2.07 -26.33 15.13
CA LEU A 51 1.43 -26.21 13.82
C LEU A 51 -0.04 -26.61 13.88
N ILE A 52 -0.34 -27.78 14.44
CA ILE A 52 -1.73 -28.27 14.57
C ILE A 52 -2.56 -27.34 15.45
N GLY A 53 -2.01 -26.91 16.60
CA GLY A 53 -2.71 -25.98 17.48
C GLY A 53 -3.07 -24.68 16.78
N ARG A 54 -2.11 -24.06 16.08
CA ARG A 54 -2.34 -22.82 15.32
C ARG A 54 -3.35 -23.01 14.20
N LEU A 55 -3.23 -24.07 13.40
CA LEU A 55 -4.17 -24.38 12.33
C LEU A 55 -5.60 -24.55 12.87
N SER A 56 -5.78 -25.29 13.97
CA SER A 56 -7.11 -25.49 14.57
C SER A 56 -7.71 -24.19 15.12
N SER A 57 -6.87 -23.27 15.61
CA SER A 57 -7.29 -21.98 16.16
C SER A 57 -7.40 -20.86 15.13
N ALA A 58 -7.03 -21.11 13.88
CA ALA A 58 -7.03 -20.09 12.85
C ALA A 58 -8.45 -19.63 12.50
N SER A 59 -8.59 -18.42 11.96
CA SER A 59 -9.89 -17.89 11.52
C SER A 59 -10.54 -18.68 10.38
N ALA A 60 -9.77 -19.52 9.68
CA ALA A 60 -10.26 -20.44 8.65
C ALA A 60 -9.38 -21.70 8.59
N PRO A 61 -9.58 -22.66 9.52
CA PRO A 61 -8.71 -23.85 9.68
C PRO A 61 -8.60 -24.71 8.43
N GLU A 62 -9.74 -25.01 7.78
CA GLU A 62 -9.80 -25.83 6.55
C GLU A 62 -9.05 -25.17 5.38
N ARG A 63 -9.22 -23.85 5.22
CA ARG A 63 -8.53 -23.06 4.19
C ARG A 63 -7.04 -23.01 4.44
N ALA A 64 -6.62 -22.76 5.68
CA ALA A 64 -5.21 -22.71 6.05
C ALA A 64 -4.53 -24.07 5.83
N THR A 65 -5.18 -25.16 6.22
CA THR A 65 -4.68 -26.53 6.05
C THR A 65 -4.53 -26.92 4.58
N THR A 66 -5.55 -26.61 3.76
CA THR A 66 -5.51 -26.86 2.31
C THR A 66 -4.34 -26.11 1.66
N ARG A 67 -4.22 -24.82 1.96
CA ARG A 67 -3.17 -23.99 1.38
C ARG A 67 -1.76 -24.36 1.85
N LEU A 68 -1.62 -24.78 3.12
CA LEU A 68 -0.34 -25.25 3.65
C LEU A 68 0.12 -26.50 2.92
N HIS A 69 -0.80 -27.44 2.74
CA HIS A 69 -0.57 -28.66 1.99
C HIS A 69 -0.12 -28.36 0.56
N ASP A 70 -0.89 -27.56 -0.17
CA ASP A 70 -0.59 -27.24 -1.57
C ASP A 70 0.76 -26.51 -1.70
N LEU A 71 1.07 -25.60 -0.76
CA LEU A 71 2.35 -24.89 -0.73
C LEU A 71 3.52 -25.86 -0.52
N LEU A 72 3.43 -26.74 0.48
CA LEU A 72 4.54 -27.63 0.84
C LEU A 72 4.72 -28.77 -0.17
N LEU A 73 3.67 -29.22 -0.84
CA LEU A 73 3.80 -30.21 -1.92
C LEU A 73 4.69 -29.72 -3.07
N HIS A 74 4.64 -28.41 -3.39
CA HIS A 74 5.35 -27.84 -4.53
C HIS A 74 6.66 -27.14 -4.15
N HIS A 75 6.78 -26.65 -2.90
CA HIS A 75 7.82 -25.69 -2.50
C HIS A 75 8.54 -26.03 -1.18
N ALA A 76 8.44 -27.27 -0.67
CA ALA A 76 9.03 -27.63 0.63
C ALA A 76 10.54 -27.37 0.74
N LEU A 77 11.32 -27.61 -0.33
CA LEU A 77 12.77 -27.43 -0.30
C LEU A 77 13.18 -25.96 -0.17
N GLU A 78 12.48 -25.05 -0.85
CA GLU A 78 12.76 -23.61 -0.86
C GLU A 78 12.44 -22.95 0.49
N ILE A 79 11.47 -23.52 1.21
CA ILE A 79 10.95 -22.99 2.47
C ILE A 79 11.72 -23.56 3.68
N GLY A 80 12.35 -24.74 3.54
CA GLY A 80 13.01 -25.46 4.62
C GLY A 80 14.21 -24.74 5.27
N GLU A 81 14.69 -23.64 4.68
CA GLU A 81 15.71 -22.78 5.29
C GLU A 81 15.19 -21.95 6.48
N ILE A 82 13.87 -21.75 6.58
CA ILE A 82 13.28 -20.98 7.68
C ILE A 82 13.20 -21.89 8.91
N PRO A 83 13.66 -21.46 10.10
CA PRO A 83 13.52 -22.24 11.32
C PRO A 83 12.06 -22.68 11.54
N PRO A 84 11.77 -23.96 11.82
CA PRO A 84 10.41 -24.51 11.77
C PRO A 84 9.39 -23.73 12.61
N ARG A 85 9.80 -23.28 13.79
CA ARG A 85 8.95 -22.46 14.66
C ARG A 85 8.60 -21.12 14.03
N ARG A 86 9.58 -20.44 13.44
CA ARG A 86 9.38 -19.16 12.74
C ARG A 86 8.52 -19.33 11.50
N PHE A 87 8.70 -20.43 10.77
CA PHE A 87 7.83 -20.74 9.64
C PHE A 87 6.36 -20.86 10.08
N VAL A 88 6.09 -21.64 11.12
CA VAL A 88 4.75 -21.85 11.68
C VAL A 88 4.12 -20.53 12.16
N ASP A 89 4.89 -19.68 12.85
CA ASP A 89 4.46 -18.35 13.29
C ASP A 89 4.00 -17.47 12.12
N LEU A 90 4.76 -17.49 11.02
CA LEU A 90 4.57 -16.60 9.89
C LEU A 90 3.50 -17.11 8.92
N ILE A 91 3.48 -18.41 8.65
CA ILE A 91 2.71 -18.96 7.52
C ILE A 91 1.23 -19.14 7.86
N VAL A 92 0.89 -19.62 9.05
CA VAL A 92 -0.50 -19.99 9.38
C VAL A 92 -1.45 -18.78 9.32
N PRO A 93 -1.13 -17.62 9.93
CA PRO A 93 -1.99 -16.44 9.83
C PRO A 93 -2.15 -15.95 8.39
N LEU A 94 -1.08 -16.01 7.60
CA LEU A 94 -1.11 -15.63 6.19
C LEU A 94 -2.04 -16.53 5.38
N LEU A 95 -1.90 -17.86 5.49
CA LEU A 95 -2.71 -18.81 4.75
C LEU A 95 -4.19 -18.73 5.14
N ALA A 96 -4.47 -18.50 6.42
CA ALA A 96 -5.82 -18.30 6.92
C ALA A 96 -6.41 -16.97 6.45
N GLY A 97 -5.65 -15.87 6.54
CA GLY A 97 -6.16 -14.50 6.45
C GLY A 97 -6.13 -13.86 5.06
N SER A 98 -5.25 -14.29 4.14
CA SER A 98 -5.04 -13.57 2.88
C SER A 98 -4.90 -14.46 1.65
N SER A 99 -5.94 -14.44 0.80
CA SER A 99 -5.87 -15.07 -0.53
C SER A 99 -4.82 -14.43 -1.44
N LYS A 100 -4.64 -13.10 -1.36
CA LYS A 100 -3.66 -12.39 -2.18
C LYS A 100 -2.23 -12.77 -1.82
N ALA A 101 -1.91 -12.83 -0.52
CA ALA A 101 -0.59 -13.22 -0.06
C ALA A 101 -0.31 -14.70 -0.37
N TYR A 102 -1.31 -15.57 -0.24
CA TYR A 102 -1.18 -16.97 -0.64
C TYR A 102 -0.89 -17.14 -2.14
N LEU A 103 -1.67 -16.49 -3.01
CA LEU A 103 -1.45 -16.54 -4.47
C LEU A 103 -0.09 -15.94 -4.85
N HIS A 104 0.38 -14.92 -4.12
CA HIS A 104 1.72 -14.38 -4.30
C HIS A 104 2.79 -15.44 -3.96
N LEU A 105 2.66 -16.15 -2.84
CA LEU A 105 3.59 -17.22 -2.45
C LEU A 105 3.61 -18.38 -3.45
N GLN A 106 2.47 -18.75 -4.03
CA GLN A 106 2.45 -19.79 -5.07
C GLN A 106 3.25 -19.39 -6.32
N ARG A 107 3.35 -18.10 -6.62
CA ARG A 107 4.12 -17.59 -7.77
C ARG A 107 5.57 -17.24 -7.42
N HIS A 108 5.82 -16.91 -6.16
CA HIS A 108 7.12 -16.47 -5.65
C HIS A 108 7.37 -17.12 -4.27
N PRO A 109 7.66 -18.44 -4.23
CA PRO A 109 7.83 -19.17 -2.97
C PRO A 109 9.00 -18.63 -2.14
N ASP A 110 10.03 -18.14 -2.81
CA ASP A 110 11.19 -17.46 -2.23
C ASP A 110 10.87 -16.13 -1.52
N ALA A 111 9.68 -15.55 -1.74
CA ALA A 111 9.25 -14.33 -1.07
C ALA A 111 9.11 -14.51 0.44
N LEU A 112 8.72 -15.69 0.92
CA LEU A 112 8.65 -15.98 2.35
C LEU A 112 10.03 -15.92 2.99
N LEU A 113 11.01 -16.57 2.36
CA LEU A 113 12.39 -16.62 2.83
C LEU A 113 13.03 -15.23 2.83
N ARG A 114 12.84 -14.45 1.75
CA ARG A 114 13.28 -13.05 1.70
C ARG A 114 12.66 -12.20 2.80
N ALA A 115 11.34 -12.29 2.97
CA ALA A 115 10.63 -11.53 3.99
C ALA A 115 11.10 -11.89 5.40
N TRP A 116 11.34 -13.18 5.68
CA TRP A 116 11.90 -13.65 6.94
C TRP A 116 13.32 -13.13 7.20
N ARG A 117 14.22 -13.21 6.21
CA ARG A 117 15.60 -12.68 6.31
C ARG A 117 15.62 -11.16 6.53
N ALA A 118 14.64 -10.45 5.99
CA ALA A 118 14.45 -9.01 6.17
C ALA A 118 13.73 -8.64 7.48
N ASP A 119 13.65 -9.58 8.43
CA ASP A 119 12.98 -9.48 9.74
C ASP A 119 11.61 -8.77 9.65
N PRO A 120 10.52 -9.53 9.46
CA PRO A 120 9.19 -8.94 9.37
C PRO A 120 8.68 -8.50 10.75
N SER A 121 9.41 -8.68 11.85
CA SER A 121 8.93 -8.31 13.19
C SER A 121 8.85 -6.80 13.43
N ARG A 122 9.49 -6.00 12.58
CA ARG A 122 9.54 -4.53 12.70
C ARG A 122 9.17 -3.87 11.38
N PRO A 123 8.70 -2.62 11.37
CA PRO A 123 8.59 -1.84 10.13
C PRO A 123 9.97 -1.69 9.47
N LEU A 124 10.02 -1.79 8.14
CA LEU A 124 11.21 -1.46 7.37
C LEU A 124 11.37 0.06 7.37
N ARG A 125 12.57 0.52 7.73
CA ARG A 125 12.88 1.94 7.76
C ARG A 125 12.89 2.52 6.35
N ARG A 126 12.40 3.75 6.22
CA ARG A 126 12.37 4.49 4.95
C ARG A 126 13.75 4.57 4.31
N GLU A 127 14.80 4.83 5.09
CA GLU A 127 16.18 4.96 4.59
C GLU A 127 16.68 3.67 3.96
N ALA A 128 16.29 2.51 4.51
CA ALA A 128 16.63 1.21 3.93
C ALA A 128 15.92 1.01 2.59
N MET A 129 14.68 1.50 2.45
CA MET A 129 13.97 1.46 1.18
C MET A 129 14.59 2.38 0.13
N GLU A 130 14.99 3.59 0.55
CA GLU A 130 15.66 4.56 -0.33
C GLU A 130 17.00 4.01 -0.83
N ALA A 131 17.80 3.40 0.05
CA ALA A 131 19.05 2.75 -0.32
C ALA A 131 18.85 1.61 -1.32
N ALA A 132 17.84 0.76 -1.11
CA ALA A 132 17.52 -0.34 -2.03
C ALA A 132 17.03 0.15 -3.40
N CYS A 133 16.32 1.29 -3.44
CA CYS A 133 15.79 1.89 -4.66
C CYS A 133 16.77 2.82 -5.40
N ALA A 134 17.88 3.22 -4.78
CA ALA A 134 18.90 4.05 -5.42
C ALA A 134 19.38 3.51 -6.79
N PRO A 135 19.76 2.22 -6.94
CA PRO A 135 20.13 1.67 -8.24
C PRO A 135 18.97 1.60 -9.23
N ILE A 136 17.72 1.49 -8.76
CA ILE A 136 16.53 1.42 -9.62
C ILE A 136 16.36 2.74 -10.40
N ALA A 137 16.59 3.89 -9.77
CA ALA A 137 16.53 5.19 -10.44
C ALA A 137 17.61 5.35 -11.54
N ALA A 138 18.68 4.57 -11.48
CA ALA A 138 19.77 4.58 -12.47
C ALA A 138 19.54 3.61 -13.65
N ALA A 139 18.42 2.88 -13.69
CA ALA A 139 18.12 1.88 -14.72
C ALA A 139 18.28 2.42 -16.15
N GLU A 140 18.99 1.72 -17.02
CA GLU A 140 19.42 2.23 -18.34
C GLU A 140 18.26 2.68 -19.24
N ASP A 141 17.11 2.01 -19.16
CA ASP A 141 15.93 2.27 -19.96
C ASP A 141 14.62 2.25 -19.13
N PHE A 142 13.52 2.67 -19.77
CA PHE A 142 12.21 2.79 -19.13
C PHE A 142 11.61 1.44 -18.70
N GLU A 143 11.84 0.37 -19.46
CA GLU A 143 11.32 -0.96 -19.16
C GLU A 143 12.03 -1.56 -17.95
N THR A 144 13.36 -1.43 -17.90
CA THR A 144 14.18 -1.86 -16.76
C THR A 144 13.78 -1.10 -15.48
N LEU A 145 13.58 0.22 -15.57
CA LEU A 145 13.04 1.02 -14.46
C LEU A 145 11.68 0.48 -13.99
N CYS A 146 10.76 0.27 -14.93
CA CYS A 146 9.41 -0.25 -14.67
C CYS A 146 9.42 -1.61 -13.96
N ARG A 147 10.22 -2.55 -14.47
CA ARG A 147 10.32 -3.91 -13.93
C ARG A 147 10.89 -3.91 -12.52
N ALA A 148 11.95 -3.13 -12.29
CA ALA A 148 12.60 -3.03 -10.99
C ALA A 148 11.69 -2.38 -9.92
N LEU A 149 10.98 -1.30 -10.26
CA LEU A 149 10.00 -0.68 -9.37
C LEU A 149 8.91 -1.66 -8.93
N ARG A 150 8.34 -2.42 -9.88
CA ARG A 150 7.26 -3.40 -9.60
C ARG A 150 7.75 -4.55 -8.75
N ARG A 151 8.94 -5.09 -9.04
CA ARG A 151 9.55 -6.15 -8.26
C ARG A 151 9.79 -5.70 -6.83
N TYR A 152 10.43 -4.55 -6.64
CA TYR A 152 10.68 -4.02 -5.30
C TYR A 152 9.38 -3.76 -4.54
N ARG A 153 8.39 -3.12 -5.19
CA ARG A 153 7.06 -2.93 -4.63
C ARG A 153 6.47 -4.25 -4.17
N ARG A 154 6.46 -5.27 -5.02
CA ARG A 154 5.86 -6.57 -4.72
C ARG A 154 6.52 -7.23 -3.51
N GLU A 155 7.85 -7.22 -3.45
CA GLU A 155 8.61 -7.81 -2.34
C GLU A 155 8.32 -7.12 -1.01
N ILE A 156 8.39 -5.78 -0.96
CA ILE A 156 8.12 -5.04 0.27
C ILE A 156 6.65 -5.13 0.66
N PHE A 157 5.73 -5.00 -0.29
CA PHE A 157 4.30 -5.08 -0.03
C PHE A 157 3.89 -6.45 0.54
N PHE A 158 4.50 -7.54 0.07
CA PHE A 158 4.33 -8.86 0.65
C PHE A 158 4.88 -8.93 2.09
N ARG A 159 6.07 -8.40 2.33
CA ARG A 159 6.67 -8.34 3.68
C ARG A 159 5.78 -7.57 4.67
N ILE A 160 5.22 -6.43 4.25
CA ILE A 160 4.28 -5.63 5.06
C ILE A 160 3.04 -6.46 5.39
N ALA A 161 2.44 -7.12 4.41
CA ALA A 161 1.27 -7.98 4.61
C ALA A 161 1.57 -9.18 5.54
N LEU A 162 2.77 -9.76 5.42
CA LEU A 162 3.21 -10.85 6.29
C LEU A 162 3.31 -10.38 7.75
N ARG A 163 3.89 -9.20 8.01
CA ARG A 163 3.93 -8.65 9.36
C ARG A 163 2.54 -8.36 9.92
N ASP A 164 1.71 -7.69 9.12
CA ASP A 164 0.34 -7.30 9.50
C ASP A 164 -0.49 -8.50 9.94
N LEU A 165 -0.38 -9.62 9.20
CA LEU A 165 -1.12 -10.85 9.49
C LEU A 165 -0.52 -11.67 10.63
N SER A 166 0.81 -11.70 10.77
CA SER A 166 1.48 -12.71 11.60
C SER A 166 2.10 -12.19 12.88
N VAL A 167 2.34 -10.88 12.99
CA VAL A 167 3.04 -10.27 14.14
C VAL A 167 2.10 -9.37 14.96
N GLY A 168 0.91 -9.05 14.45
CA GLY A 168 -0.03 -8.16 15.13
C GLY A 168 0.46 -6.71 15.17
N ALA A 169 1.00 -6.23 14.05
CA ALA A 169 1.50 -4.86 13.94
C ALA A 169 0.42 -3.82 14.21
N ASP A 170 0.84 -2.69 14.77
CA ASP A 170 -0.06 -1.55 14.91
C ASP A 170 -0.50 -1.06 13.53
N ILE A 171 -1.79 -0.74 13.39
CA ILE A 171 -2.35 -0.32 12.10
C ILE A 171 -1.68 0.96 11.59
N ARG A 172 -1.28 1.89 12.47
CA ARG A 172 -0.61 3.13 12.08
C ARG A 172 0.80 2.86 11.60
N GLU A 173 1.52 1.91 12.20
CA GLU A 173 2.81 1.47 11.68
C GLU A 173 2.69 0.85 10.28
N THR A 174 1.70 -0.03 10.08
CA THR A 174 1.44 -0.62 8.75
C THR A 174 1.07 0.44 7.71
N MET A 175 0.19 1.39 8.05
CA MET A 175 -0.17 2.50 7.15
C MET A 175 1.02 3.41 6.86
N GLY A 176 1.84 3.72 7.87
CA GLY A 176 3.04 4.54 7.73
C GLY A 176 4.06 3.91 6.78
N GLU A 177 4.31 2.60 6.93
CA GLU A 177 5.25 1.88 6.07
C GLU A 177 4.73 1.70 4.63
N LEU A 178 3.42 1.48 4.44
CA LEU A 178 2.81 1.50 3.10
C LEU A 178 2.98 2.88 2.43
N SER A 179 2.84 3.94 3.23
CA SER A 179 3.02 5.32 2.76
C SER A 179 4.48 5.62 2.43
N ASP A 180 5.44 5.13 3.23
CA ASP A 180 6.86 5.24 2.93
C ASP A 180 7.24 4.46 1.67
N LEU A 181 6.70 3.25 1.48
CA LEU A 181 6.91 2.49 0.24
C LEU A 181 6.40 3.27 -0.98
N ALA A 182 5.23 3.90 -0.89
CA ALA A 182 4.68 4.73 -1.96
C ALA A 182 5.53 5.98 -2.25
N ASP A 183 5.93 6.73 -1.21
CA ASP A 183 6.81 7.88 -1.32
C ASP A 183 8.13 7.50 -2.01
N VAL A 184 8.80 6.42 -1.56
CA VAL A 184 10.11 6.00 -2.08
C VAL A 184 10.01 5.54 -3.53
N LEU A 185 8.99 4.76 -3.88
CA LEU A 185 8.79 4.32 -5.26
C LEU A 185 8.44 5.47 -6.20
N LEU A 186 7.60 6.42 -5.75
CA LEU A 186 7.28 7.63 -6.49
C LEU A 186 8.53 8.48 -6.71
N ALA A 187 9.31 8.76 -5.67
CA ALA A 187 10.55 9.53 -5.78
C ALA A 187 11.57 8.85 -6.71
N THR A 188 11.65 7.52 -6.66
CA THR A 188 12.51 6.72 -7.54
C THR A 188 12.05 6.78 -8.99
N ALA A 189 10.75 6.67 -9.23
CA ALA A 189 10.16 6.81 -10.57
C ALA A 189 10.39 8.22 -11.14
N VAL A 190 10.18 9.27 -10.34
CA VAL A 190 10.45 10.66 -10.76
C VAL A 190 11.90 10.83 -11.16
N ARG A 191 12.87 10.42 -10.32
CA ARG A 191 14.30 10.50 -10.64
C ARG A 191 14.67 9.73 -11.90
N GLY A 192 14.20 8.48 -12.02
CA GLY A 192 14.48 7.64 -13.19
C GLY A 192 13.91 8.22 -14.47
N CYS A 193 12.64 8.65 -14.46
CA CYS A 193 11.98 9.23 -15.63
C CYS A 193 12.60 10.58 -16.01
N MET A 194 12.98 11.43 -15.05
CA MET A 194 13.69 12.67 -15.33
C MET A 194 14.99 12.43 -16.11
N ARG A 195 15.82 11.48 -15.64
CA ARG A 195 17.08 11.15 -16.30
C ARG A 195 16.85 10.61 -17.72
N LEU A 196 15.90 9.69 -17.89
CA LEU A 196 15.58 9.09 -19.19
C LEU A 196 15.04 10.10 -20.20
N LEU A 197 14.30 11.11 -19.73
CA LEU A 197 13.71 12.16 -20.56
C LEU A 197 14.61 13.40 -20.71
N GLY A 198 15.72 13.48 -19.98
CA GLY A 198 16.58 14.67 -19.95
C GLY A 198 15.91 15.90 -19.33
N VAL A 199 15.03 15.71 -18.33
CA VAL A 199 14.38 16.83 -17.63
C VAL A 199 15.38 17.49 -16.68
N PRO A 200 15.72 18.78 -16.86
CA PRO A 200 16.88 19.39 -16.22
C PRO A 200 16.65 19.78 -14.76
N ALA A 201 15.42 20.12 -14.37
CA ALA A 201 15.08 20.49 -13.00
C ALA A 201 13.96 19.60 -12.45
N PRO A 202 13.98 19.28 -11.15
CA PRO A 202 12.97 18.42 -10.55
C PRO A 202 11.60 19.11 -10.48
N PRO A 203 10.51 18.38 -10.76
CA PRO A 203 9.17 18.89 -10.46
C PRO A 203 8.99 19.00 -8.95
N VAL A 204 7.90 19.62 -8.52
CA VAL A 204 7.36 19.49 -7.17
C VAL A 204 6.22 18.47 -7.23
N VAL A 205 6.28 17.40 -6.46
CA VAL A 205 5.18 16.43 -6.37
C VAL A 205 4.64 16.42 -4.94
N LEU A 206 3.37 16.78 -4.81
CA LEU A 206 2.64 16.75 -3.54
C LEU A 206 1.75 15.51 -3.50
N ALA A 207 1.77 14.79 -2.39
CA ALA A 207 0.77 13.78 -2.08
C ALA A 207 -0.41 14.43 -1.38
N LEU A 208 -1.62 14.03 -1.77
CA LEU A 208 -2.89 14.44 -1.18
C LEU A 208 -3.54 13.24 -0.50
N GLY A 209 -4.73 13.46 0.07
CA GLY A 209 -5.57 12.39 0.59
C GLY A 209 -4.83 11.49 1.59
N LYS A 210 -4.92 10.17 1.38
CA LYS A 210 -4.33 9.18 2.29
C LYS A 210 -2.81 9.15 2.26
N LEU A 211 -2.19 9.33 1.10
CA LEU A 211 -0.73 9.36 1.03
C LEU A 211 -0.17 10.62 1.71
N GLY A 212 -0.85 11.74 1.53
CA GLY A 212 -0.57 13.00 2.22
C GLY A 212 -0.58 12.83 3.74
N GLY A 213 -1.65 12.22 4.26
CA GLY A 213 -1.82 11.89 5.69
C GLY A 213 -1.01 10.71 6.22
N ARG A 214 -0.24 10.01 5.38
CA ARG A 214 0.48 8.76 5.72
C ARG A 214 -0.43 7.63 6.24
N GLU A 215 -1.61 7.52 5.64
CA GLU A 215 -2.71 6.62 6.00
C GLU A 215 -3.03 5.63 4.86
N LEU A 216 -2.05 5.27 4.03
CA LEU A 216 -2.28 4.31 2.95
C LEU A 216 -2.68 2.94 3.49
N ASN A 217 -3.61 2.30 2.78
CA ASN A 217 -3.93 0.88 2.96
C ASN A 217 -3.60 0.07 1.70
N PHE A 218 -3.64 -1.27 1.79
CA PHE A 218 -3.26 -2.19 0.70
C PHE A 218 -4.06 -2.02 -0.61
N SER A 219 -5.16 -1.28 -0.63
CA SER A 219 -5.95 -1.02 -1.85
C SER A 219 -6.06 0.45 -2.21
N SER A 220 -5.24 1.31 -1.59
CA SER A 220 -5.31 2.75 -1.81
C SER A 220 -4.68 3.13 -3.14
N ASP A 221 -5.30 4.12 -3.77
CA ASP A 221 -4.70 4.89 -4.86
C ASP A 221 -3.83 5.98 -4.24
N ILE A 222 -2.89 6.51 -5.02
CA ILE A 222 -2.07 7.64 -4.59
C ILE A 222 -2.57 8.90 -5.29
N ASP A 223 -3.12 9.82 -4.51
CA ASP A 223 -3.59 11.12 -4.97
C ASP A 223 -2.39 12.08 -5.07
N LEU A 224 -2.08 12.58 -6.27
CA LEU A 224 -0.89 13.39 -6.51
C LEU A 224 -1.23 14.73 -7.19
N LEU A 225 -0.47 15.77 -6.85
CA LEU A 225 -0.45 17.06 -7.54
C LEU A 225 0.98 17.34 -8.02
N PHE A 226 1.13 17.43 -9.34
CA PHE A 226 2.39 17.77 -9.99
C PHE A 226 2.48 19.26 -10.28
N LEU A 227 3.53 19.88 -9.77
CA LEU A 227 3.85 21.29 -9.95
C LEU A 227 5.27 21.44 -10.49
N TYR A 228 5.59 22.63 -11.01
CA TYR A 228 6.96 22.99 -11.38
C TYR A 228 7.23 24.48 -11.15
N ASP A 229 8.50 24.82 -11.04
CA ASP A 229 8.93 26.21 -10.90
C ASP A 229 8.99 26.91 -12.27
N ALA A 230 8.17 27.95 -12.45
CA ALA A 230 8.18 28.77 -13.66
C ALA A 230 9.44 29.64 -13.79
N SER A 231 10.17 29.86 -12.70
CA SER A 231 11.39 30.67 -12.67
C SER A 231 12.67 29.90 -12.98
N SER A 232 12.61 28.55 -13.08
CA SER A 232 13.77 27.72 -13.47
C SER A 232 14.42 28.29 -14.76
N PRO A 233 15.75 28.44 -14.85
CA PRO A 233 16.43 29.18 -15.93
C PRO A 233 16.38 28.51 -17.31
N GLU A 234 15.54 27.50 -17.49
CA GLU A 234 15.28 26.86 -18.78
C GLU A 234 14.71 27.90 -19.75
N GLY A 235 15.52 28.37 -20.72
CA GLY A 235 15.12 29.33 -21.77
C GLY A 235 13.99 28.87 -22.71
N ALA A 236 13.16 27.94 -22.27
CA ALA A 236 11.93 27.50 -22.90
C ALA A 236 10.77 28.46 -22.55
N SER A 237 9.88 28.68 -23.53
CA SER A 237 8.61 29.37 -23.30
C SER A 237 7.76 28.64 -22.25
N PRO A 238 6.83 29.34 -21.56
CA PRO A 238 5.95 28.72 -20.56
C PRO A 238 5.22 27.46 -21.07
N VAL A 239 4.73 27.50 -22.31
CA VAL A 239 4.03 26.38 -22.96
C VAL A 239 4.95 25.18 -23.16
N ARG A 240 6.17 25.41 -23.65
CA ARG A 240 7.14 24.33 -23.85
C ARG A 240 7.53 23.71 -22.50
N ARG A 241 7.73 24.54 -21.48
CA ARG A 241 8.05 24.07 -20.14
C ARG A 241 6.94 23.20 -19.55
N GLN A 242 5.69 23.65 -19.61
CA GLN A 242 4.55 22.85 -19.17
C GLN A 242 4.50 21.50 -19.90
N GLY A 243 4.75 21.48 -21.22
CA GLY A 243 4.80 20.25 -22.01
C GLY A 243 5.89 19.27 -21.58
N ILE A 244 7.06 19.75 -21.15
CA ILE A 244 8.15 18.91 -20.61
C ILE A 244 7.70 18.23 -19.31
N TYR A 245 7.17 19.00 -18.37
CA TYR A 245 6.72 18.46 -17.08
C TYR A 245 5.46 17.59 -17.21
N ALA A 246 4.57 17.89 -18.17
CA ALA A 246 3.42 17.05 -18.49
C ALA A 246 3.87 15.67 -18.98
N ARG A 247 4.81 15.63 -19.94
CA ARG A 247 5.41 14.38 -20.42
C ARG A 247 6.10 13.60 -19.30
N LEU A 248 6.80 14.29 -18.39
CA LEU A 248 7.38 13.65 -17.21
C LEU A 248 6.29 13.02 -16.33
N CYS A 249 5.23 13.77 -16.01
CA CYS A 249 4.12 13.28 -15.20
C CYS A 249 3.48 12.03 -15.83
N GLU A 250 3.14 12.07 -17.12
CA GLU A 250 2.58 10.92 -17.86
C GLU A 250 3.51 9.69 -17.79
N THR A 251 4.82 9.91 -17.96
CA THR A 251 5.82 8.85 -17.94
C THR A 251 5.96 8.22 -16.55
N VAL A 252 5.91 9.04 -15.48
CA VAL A 252 5.91 8.58 -14.09
C VAL A 252 4.64 7.80 -13.77
N VAL A 253 3.47 8.32 -14.16
CA VAL A 253 2.18 7.63 -13.99
C VAL A 253 2.21 6.27 -14.69
N ARG A 254 2.71 6.22 -15.93
CA ARG A 254 2.88 4.97 -16.67
C ARG A 254 3.82 3.99 -15.94
N ALA A 255 4.94 4.48 -15.41
CA ALA A 255 5.89 3.65 -14.67
C ALA A 255 5.25 3.00 -13.42
N LEU A 256 4.39 3.73 -12.71
CA LEU A 256 3.76 3.28 -11.47
C LEU A 256 2.51 2.42 -11.70
N GLN A 257 1.65 2.77 -12.66
CA GLN A 257 0.30 2.24 -12.77
C GLN A 257 0.10 1.20 -13.88
N GLN A 258 0.92 1.20 -14.95
CA GLN A 258 0.69 0.30 -16.08
C GLN A 258 0.77 -1.18 -15.63
N PRO A 259 -0.28 -2.00 -15.84
CA PRO A 259 -0.23 -3.41 -15.52
C PRO A 259 0.76 -4.17 -16.43
N THR A 260 1.51 -5.08 -15.83
CA THR A 260 2.43 -6.02 -16.51
C THR A 260 2.32 -7.39 -15.85
N GLU A 261 3.08 -8.38 -16.33
CA GLU A 261 3.20 -9.70 -15.69
C GLU A 261 3.69 -9.60 -14.23
N GLU A 262 4.53 -8.60 -13.94
CA GLU A 262 5.05 -8.29 -12.60
C GLU A 262 4.04 -7.51 -11.73
N GLY A 263 2.86 -7.20 -12.28
CA GLY A 263 1.82 -6.36 -11.68
C GLY A 263 2.00 -4.87 -11.96
N PHE A 264 1.63 -4.03 -10.99
CA PHE A 264 1.81 -2.58 -10.99
C PHE A 264 2.23 -2.11 -9.59
N CYS A 265 2.75 -0.88 -9.47
CA CYS A 265 3.17 -0.31 -8.18
C CYS A 265 1.96 0.25 -7.43
N PHE A 266 1.38 1.33 -7.96
CA PHE A 266 0.21 2.03 -7.41
C PHE A 266 -0.63 2.57 -8.55
N ARG A 267 -1.95 2.63 -8.35
CA ARG A 267 -2.82 3.45 -9.20
C ARG A 267 -2.67 4.89 -8.75
N VAL A 268 -2.56 5.80 -9.70
CA VAL A 268 -2.36 7.23 -9.48
C VAL A 268 -3.66 7.95 -9.80
N ASP A 269 -4.10 8.82 -8.89
CA ASP A 269 -5.19 9.74 -9.11
C ASP A 269 -4.63 11.17 -9.20
N LEU A 270 -4.99 11.89 -10.26
CA LEU A 270 -4.59 13.26 -10.54
C LEU A 270 -5.79 14.21 -10.59
N ASP A 271 -6.99 13.75 -10.25
CA ASP A 271 -8.24 14.50 -10.41
C ASP A 271 -8.39 15.65 -9.40
N LEU A 272 -7.54 15.70 -8.37
CA LEU A 272 -7.50 16.76 -7.34
C LEU A 272 -6.60 17.95 -7.71
N ARG A 273 -6.09 18.00 -8.94
CA ARG A 273 -5.35 19.16 -9.47
C ARG A 273 -6.29 20.33 -9.80
N PRO A 274 -5.78 21.57 -9.93
CA PRO A 274 -6.56 22.70 -10.44
C PRO A 274 -7.34 22.35 -11.71
N ASP A 275 -8.62 22.74 -11.75
CA ASP A 275 -9.61 22.40 -12.81
C ASP A 275 -9.88 20.89 -13.01
N GLY A 276 -9.38 20.06 -12.10
CA GLY A 276 -9.54 18.61 -12.11
C GLY A 276 -9.17 18.00 -13.46
N ARG A 277 -10.05 17.15 -14.01
CA ARG A 277 -9.85 16.49 -15.31
C ARG A 277 -9.74 17.43 -16.51
N ASN A 278 -10.35 18.61 -16.41
CA ASN A 278 -10.35 19.61 -17.48
C ASN A 278 -9.11 20.51 -17.44
N GLY A 279 -8.40 20.50 -16.31
CA GLY A 279 -7.16 21.23 -16.11
C GLY A 279 -5.94 20.54 -16.71
N PRO A 280 -4.85 21.32 -16.89
CA PRO A 280 -3.58 20.75 -17.32
C PRO A 280 -3.09 19.70 -16.32
N LEU A 281 -2.36 18.71 -16.83
CA LEU A 281 -1.82 17.63 -15.99
C LEU A 281 -0.85 18.14 -14.93
N VAL A 282 -0.12 19.21 -15.27
CA VAL A 282 0.86 19.88 -14.41
C VAL A 282 0.66 21.39 -14.46
N ASN A 283 0.83 22.04 -13.33
CA ASN A 283 0.72 23.50 -13.20
C ASN A 283 2.06 24.09 -12.77
N SER A 284 2.37 25.33 -13.16
CA SER A 284 3.41 26.04 -12.43
C SER A 284 2.90 26.35 -11.02
N ILE A 285 3.81 26.48 -10.05
CA ILE A 285 3.43 26.88 -8.68
C ILE A 285 2.67 28.22 -8.70
N SER A 286 3.12 29.17 -9.53
CA SER A 286 2.46 30.47 -9.70
C SER A 286 1.04 30.35 -10.28
N ALA A 287 0.84 29.51 -11.30
CA ALA A 287 -0.48 29.32 -11.91
C ALA A 287 -1.45 28.61 -10.95
N ALA A 288 -0.96 27.61 -10.20
CA ALA A 288 -1.75 26.96 -9.16
C ALA A 288 -2.15 27.95 -8.05
N LEU A 289 -1.23 28.83 -7.62
CA LEU A 289 -1.54 29.86 -6.64
C LEU A 289 -2.62 30.82 -7.16
N THR A 290 -2.45 31.39 -8.36
CA THR A 290 -3.46 32.23 -8.99
C THR A 290 -4.80 31.51 -9.10
N TYR A 291 -4.79 30.21 -9.42
CA TYR A 291 -6.01 29.43 -9.49
C TYR A 291 -6.74 29.37 -8.15
N TYR A 292 -6.01 28.98 -7.10
CA TYR A 292 -6.58 28.83 -5.76
C TYR A 292 -7.09 30.15 -5.19
N GLU A 293 -6.40 31.27 -5.46
CA GLU A 293 -6.83 32.61 -5.04
C GLU A 293 -8.14 33.06 -5.68
N ASN A 294 -8.34 32.76 -6.97
CA ASN A 294 -9.45 33.32 -7.74
C ASN A 294 -10.65 32.37 -7.90
N TRP A 295 -10.41 31.06 -8.00
CA TRP A 295 -11.44 30.07 -8.33
C TRP A 295 -11.48 28.86 -7.38
N GLY A 296 -10.55 28.77 -6.43
CA GLY A 296 -10.41 27.58 -5.61
C GLY A 296 -11.63 27.29 -4.73
N ALA A 297 -12.15 26.08 -4.84
CA ALA A 297 -13.36 25.63 -4.17
C ALA A 297 -13.09 25.09 -2.75
N THR A 298 -14.12 25.07 -1.90
CA THR A 298 -14.02 24.56 -0.51
C THR A 298 -13.56 23.11 -0.44
N TRP A 299 -13.93 22.25 -1.40
CA TRP A 299 -13.46 20.86 -1.43
C TRP A 299 -11.97 20.73 -1.75
N GLU A 300 -11.39 21.67 -2.50
CA GLU A 300 -9.95 21.69 -2.81
C GLU A 300 -9.14 22.08 -1.57
N ARG A 301 -9.70 22.95 -0.72
CA ARG A 301 -9.12 23.25 0.60
C ARG A 301 -9.03 21.98 1.44
N VAL A 302 -10.14 21.20 1.49
CA VAL A 302 -10.15 19.89 2.16
C VAL A 302 -9.12 18.94 1.58
N ALA A 303 -8.96 18.90 0.25
CA ALA A 303 -7.97 18.05 -0.40
C ALA A 303 -6.52 18.43 -0.02
N LEU A 304 -6.24 19.73 0.10
CA LEU A 304 -4.93 20.26 0.45
C LEU A 304 -4.58 20.20 1.94
N LEU A 305 -5.55 19.94 2.85
CA LEU A 305 -5.29 19.81 4.29
C LEU A 305 -4.22 18.76 4.63
N LYS A 306 -4.16 17.70 3.83
CA LYS A 306 -3.20 16.61 4.01
C LYS A 306 -2.00 16.72 3.06
N ALA A 307 -1.89 17.82 2.30
CA ALA A 307 -0.88 17.93 1.27
C ALA A 307 0.54 17.89 1.85
N ARG A 308 1.41 17.07 1.24
CA ARG A 308 2.80 16.90 1.69
C ARG A 308 3.75 16.72 0.50
N PRO A 309 4.93 17.35 0.48
CA PRO A 309 5.92 17.08 -0.56
C PRO A 309 6.45 15.65 -0.44
N VAL A 310 6.45 14.90 -1.55
CA VAL A 310 6.82 13.47 -1.56
C VAL A 310 7.88 13.10 -2.59
N ALA A 311 8.02 13.87 -3.67
CA ALA A 311 9.04 13.62 -4.69
C ALA A 311 9.44 14.90 -5.43
N GLY A 312 10.62 14.85 -6.06
CA GLY A 312 11.19 15.99 -6.79
C GLY A 312 11.80 17.04 -5.84
N ASP A 313 11.54 18.33 -6.07
CA ASP A 313 12.00 19.42 -5.21
C ASP A 313 11.14 19.50 -3.93
N LEU A 314 11.56 18.78 -2.89
CA LEU A 314 10.86 18.77 -1.60
C LEU A 314 10.83 20.17 -0.97
N ALA A 315 11.92 20.94 -1.09
CA ALA A 315 11.99 22.30 -0.54
C ALA A 315 11.07 23.25 -1.29
N GLY A 316 11.00 23.13 -2.62
CA GLY A 316 10.01 23.83 -3.46
C GLY A 316 8.58 23.46 -3.10
N GLY A 317 8.31 22.19 -2.80
CA GLY A 317 7.02 21.75 -2.28
C GLY A 317 6.65 22.40 -0.96
N THR A 318 7.58 22.50 -0.01
CA THR A 318 7.36 23.21 1.25
C THR A 318 7.04 24.68 1.01
N ARG A 319 7.78 25.36 0.12
CA ARG A 319 7.50 26.76 -0.25
C ARG A 319 6.14 26.92 -0.93
N ALA A 320 5.76 25.99 -1.81
CA ALA A 320 4.46 26.00 -2.47
C ALA A 320 3.31 25.84 -1.47
N LEU A 321 3.43 24.92 -0.51
CA LEU A 321 2.42 24.73 0.53
C LEU A 321 2.29 25.95 1.44
N ALA A 322 3.39 26.60 1.81
CA ALA A 322 3.36 27.87 2.55
C ALA A 322 2.65 28.97 1.74
N ALA A 323 2.86 29.02 0.42
CA ALA A 323 2.15 29.96 -0.44
C ALA A 323 0.65 29.62 -0.58
N PHE A 324 0.28 28.34 -0.53
CA PHE A 324 -1.12 27.91 -0.56
C PHE A 324 -1.82 28.05 0.79
N GLU A 325 -1.10 28.26 1.89
CA GLU A 325 -1.63 28.33 3.24
C GLU A 325 -2.82 29.31 3.39
N PRO A 326 -2.79 30.54 2.84
CA PRO A 326 -3.94 31.47 2.90
C PRO A 326 -5.19 30.95 2.18
N PHE A 327 -5.00 30.09 1.17
CA PHE A 327 -6.10 29.37 0.53
C PHE A 327 -6.53 28.15 1.35
N ILE A 328 -5.65 27.44 2.02
CA ILE A 328 -6.06 26.26 2.80
C ILE A 328 -6.81 26.71 4.06
N TYR A 329 -6.25 27.67 4.80
CA TYR A 329 -6.74 28.17 6.07
C TYR A 329 -7.17 29.63 5.94
N ARG A 330 -8.48 29.85 5.81
CA ARG A 330 -9.02 31.21 5.66
C ARG A 330 -8.88 31.97 6.97
N LYS A 331 -8.41 33.22 6.87
CA LYS A 331 -8.41 34.15 8.01
C LYS A 331 -9.82 34.57 8.46
N TYR A 332 -10.78 34.58 7.54
CA TYR A 332 -12.17 34.98 7.81
C TYR A 332 -13.12 33.89 7.34
N LEU A 333 -14.01 33.46 8.24
CA LEU A 333 -15.10 32.56 7.93
C LEU A 333 -16.33 33.39 7.55
N ASP A 334 -16.82 33.17 6.34
CA ASP A 334 -18.09 33.70 5.86
C ASP A 334 -19.15 32.58 5.82
N TYR A 335 -20.41 32.98 5.68
CA TYR A 335 -21.54 32.04 5.65
C TYR A 335 -21.42 31.02 4.49
N THR A 336 -20.66 31.35 3.45
CA THR A 336 -20.45 30.48 2.27
C THR A 336 -19.72 29.20 2.64
N VAL A 337 -18.74 29.22 3.55
CA VAL A 337 -18.02 28.02 3.99
C VAL A 337 -18.95 26.99 4.63
N ILE A 338 -19.85 27.45 5.51
CA ILE A 338 -20.79 26.55 6.20
C ILE A 338 -21.76 25.94 5.19
N SER A 339 -22.27 26.76 4.25
CA SER A 339 -23.15 26.29 3.17
C SER A 339 -22.45 25.27 2.26
N ASP A 340 -21.21 25.53 1.86
CA ASP A 340 -20.41 24.64 1.02
C ASP A 340 -20.13 23.30 1.71
N LEU A 341 -19.76 23.32 3.00
CA LEU A 341 -19.56 22.11 3.79
C LEU A 341 -20.87 21.31 3.90
N ALA A 342 -22.00 21.98 4.14
CA ALA A 342 -23.31 21.32 4.15
C ALA A 342 -23.66 20.69 2.78
N GLU A 343 -23.37 21.38 1.68
CA GLU A 343 -23.59 20.85 0.34
C GLU A 343 -22.70 19.62 0.05
N MET A 344 -21.43 19.70 0.44
CA MET A 344 -20.47 18.59 0.35
C MET A 344 -20.97 17.37 1.14
N LYS A 345 -21.41 17.58 2.39
CA LYS A 345 -22.01 16.52 3.22
C LYS A 345 -23.22 15.90 2.53
N GLY A 346 -24.15 16.73 2.04
CA GLY A 346 -25.33 16.27 1.33
C GLY A 346 -25.00 15.47 0.06
N LYS A 347 -23.94 15.83 -0.68
CA LYS A 347 -23.46 15.03 -1.84
C LYS A 347 -22.94 13.65 -1.40
N ILE A 348 -22.24 13.56 -0.28
CA ILE A 348 -21.75 12.29 0.29
C ILE A 348 -22.94 11.40 0.68
N GLU A 349 -23.92 11.96 1.40
CA GLU A 349 -25.11 11.23 1.86
C GLU A 349 -25.99 10.75 0.70
N ARG A 350 -26.21 11.57 -0.34
CA ARG A 350 -26.97 11.16 -1.53
C ARG A 350 -26.30 9.99 -2.27
N LYS A 351 -24.97 10.00 -2.41
CA LYS A 351 -24.23 8.88 -3.01
C LYS A 351 -24.34 7.60 -2.17
N LEU A 352 -24.45 7.73 -0.85
CA LEU A 352 -24.67 6.59 0.04
C LEU A 352 -26.08 6.02 -0.11
N ALA A 353 -27.11 6.87 -0.14
CA ALA A 353 -28.51 6.46 -0.26
C ALA A 353 -28.84 5.67 -1.54
N GLN A 354 -28.03 5.83 -2.59
CA GLN A 354 -28.16 5.09 -3.85
C GLN A 354 -27.65 3.65 -3.77
N ARG A 355 -26.96 3.26 -2.69
CA ARG A 355 -26.49 1.88 -2.50
C ARG A 355 -27.53 1.04 -1.76
N ARG A 356 -27.90 -0.11 -2.33
CA ARG A 356 -28.75 -1.10 -1.68
C ARG A 356 -27.89 -2.23 -1.09
N ASN A 357 -28.14 -2.51 0.19
CA ASN A 357 -27.66 -3.62 1.03
C ASN A 357 -26.29 -3.48 1.72
N GLY A 358 -26.30 -3.75 3.03
CA GLY A 358 -25.12 -3.97 3.89
C GLY A 358 -24.48 -2.70 4.47
N PHE A 359 -23.75 -2.88 5.56
CA PHE A 359 -22.89 -1.83 6.13
C PHE A 359 -21.54 -1.80 5.39
N ASP A 360 -21.29 -0.72 4.66
CA ASP A 360 -19.98 -0.39 4.07
C ASP A 360 -19.17 0.43 5.09
N LEU A 361 -18.05 -0.12 5.59
CA LEU A 361 -17.18 0.51 6.60
C LEU A 361 -16.68 1.91 6.20
N LYS A 362 -16.47 2.15 4.90
CA LYS A 362 -15.94 3.42 4.40
C LYS A 362 -17.05 4.45 4.22
N LEU A 363 -18.17 4.05 3.63
CA LEU A 363 -19.18 4.98 3.12
C LEU A 363 -20.43 5.12 3.98
N SER A 364 -20.76 4.12 4.80
CA SER A 364 -21.97 4.17 5.62
C SER A 364 -21.92 5.29 6.64
N ARG A 365 -23.08 5.66 7.17
CA ARG A 365 -23.17 6.55 8.32
C ARG A 365 -22.36 5.96 9.50
N GLY A 366 -21.56 6.79 10.15
CA GLY A 366 -20.56 6.41 11.16
C GLY A 366 -19.28 5.79 10.58
N GLY A 367 -19.17 5.67 9.25
CA GLY A 367 -18.02 5.12 8.56
C GLY A 367 -16.87 6.10 8.42
N ILE A 368 -15.76 5.60 7.87
CA ILE A 368 -14.48 6.32 7.76
C ILE A 368 -14.66 7.69 7.08
N ARG A 369 -15.42 7.76 5.98
CA ARG A 369 -15.60 9.01 5.22
C ARG A 369 -16.36 10.09 6.00
N GLU A 370 -17.30 9.71 6.86
CA GLU A 370 -18.01 10.69 7.69
C GLU A 370 -17.10 11.25 8.79
N ILE A 371 -16.28 10.38 9.40
CA ILE A 371 -15.26 10.81 10.37
C ILE A 371 -14.25 11.76 9.72
N GLU A 372 -13.71 11.39 8.54
CA GLU A 372 -12.81 12.25 7.76
C GLU A 372 -13.45 13.60 7.47
N PHE A 373 -14.71 13.62 7.01
CA PHE A 373 -15.42 14.85 6.72
C PHE A 373 -15.58 15.75 7.96
N ILE A 374 -15.95 15.18 9.12
CA ILE A 374 -16.12 15.94 10.37
C ILE A 374 -14.79 16.56 10.80
N VAL A 375 -13.70 15.78 10.79
CA VAL A 375 -12.37 16.28 11.18
C VAL A 375 -11.93 17.40 10.24
N HIS A 376 -12.05 17.21 8.92
CA HIS A 376 -11.66 18.22 7.95
C HIS A 376 -12.52 19.49 8.05
N ALA A 377 -13.83 19.35 8.28
CA ALA A 377 -14.72 20.49 8.49
C ALA A 377 -14.30 21.29 9.73
N LEU A 378 -13.98 20.62 10.84
CA LEU A 378 -13.48 21.28 12.05
C LEU A 378 -12.13 21.97 11.82
N GLN A 379 -11.22 21.35 11.08
CA GLN A 379 -9.95 21.99 10.71
C GLN A 379 -10.18 23.27 9.91
N LEU A 380 -11.07 23.25 8.91
CA LEU A 380 -11.37 24.46 8.13
C LEU A 380 -12.06 25.56 8.94
N LEU A 381 -12.81 25.19 9.99
CA LEU A 381 -13.53 26.15 10.85
C LEU A 381 -12.68 26.71 11.99
N HIS A 382 -11.56 26.08 12.34
CA HIS A 382 -10.80 26.41 13.56
C HIS A 382 -9.28 26.55 13.37
N ALA A 383 -8.76 26.39 12.16
CA ALA A 383 -7.34 26.55 11.86
C ALA A 383 -6.83 27.99 11.97
#